data_AF-A0A520HID0-F1
#
_entry.id   AF-A0A520HID0-F1
#
_cell.length_a   1.000
_cell.length_b   1.000
_cell.length_c   1.000
_cell.angle_alpha   90.00
_cell.angle_beta   90.00
_cell.angle_gamma   90.00
#
_symmetry.space_group_name_H-M   'P 1'
#
loop_
_entity.id
_entity.type
_entity.pdbx_description
1 polymer ?
#
loop_
_entity_poly.entity_id
_entity_poly.type
_entity_poly.pdbx_seq_one_letter_code
_entity_poly.pdbx_strand_id
1 'polypeptide(L)'
;TPVNVHPSMVLGTSEVRVIDMTRAFASVANKGVAVTPYGITRVTANGQTIYTHEVDRSHVLVAPYVAAEMTDLLQTAVNTGTGRAAQIGRPVAGKTGTTTASKDGWFLGFSSGITTGVWMGRDDAKPIAGLHGGTAPAKAWAAFMKPATANRPIEQFDTKVTLPEWQLEPDEESYFGQPDNGQMAVDADGNPIEQGQPPVPTDAQIGDTIPRPDADQPETPAPPPQQMNQDWIDRVIGRERREPSPAGRQPLQRDVPRDGPRDQVQTQRFQSDQEERPNQ
;
A
#
# COMPACT_ATOMS: atom_id res chain seq x y z
N THR A 1 -14.32 -3.48 11.88
CA THR A 1 -13.84 -2.11 11.62
C THR A 1 -14.02 -1.78 10.17
N PRO A 2 -14.65 -0.65 9.81
CA PRO A 2 -14.74 -0.18 8.43
C PRO A 2 -13.35 0.08 7.85
N VAL A 3 -13.14 -0.25 6.56
CA VAL A 3 -11.88 -0.04 5.86
C VAL A 3 -12.04 1.13 4.90
N ASN A 4 -11.08 2.07 4.90
CA ASN A 4 -11.06 3.18 3.97
C ASN A 4 -10.87 2.67 2.53
N VAL A 5 -11.63 3.17 1.55
CA VAL A 5 -11.54 2.76 0.14
C VAL A 5 -10.75 3.74 -0.75
N HIS A 6 -10.19 4.80 -0.17
CA HIS A 6 -9.34 5.74 -0.88
C HIS A 6 -7.91 5.19 -1.08
N PRO A 7 -7.15 5.71 -2.07
CA PRO A 7 -5.78 5.25 -2.32
C PRO A 7 -4.84 5.30 -1.11
N SER A 8 -5.10 6.19 -0.15
CA SER A 8 -4.35 6.28 1.11
C SER A 8 -4.50 5.06 2.03
N MET A 9 -5.41 4.14 1.74
CA MET A 9 -5.60 2.89 2.49
C MET A 9 -4.31 2.09 2.57
N VAL A 10 -3.52 2.03 1.48
CA VAL A 10 -2.28 1.24 1.41
C VAL A 10 -1.21 1.72 2.40
N LEU A 11 -1.31 2.96 2.87
CA LEU A 11 -0.42 3.55 3.87
C LEU A 11 -0.91 3.34 5.32
N GLY A 12 -2.04 2.65 5.52
CA GLY A 12 -2.59 2.38 6.86
C GLY A 12 -3.30 3.57 7.48
N THR A 13 -4.01 4.38 6.69
CA THR A 13 -4.77 5.55 7.18
C THR A 13 -6.10 5.23 7.86
N SER A 14 -6.46 3.94 7.96
CA SER A 14 -7.69 3.52 8.65
C SER A 14 -7.44 3.39 10.14
N GLU A 15 -8.36 3.89 10.97
CA GLU A 15 -8.36 3.59 12.40
C GLU A 15 -8.80 2.15 12.62
N VAL A 16 -7.99 1.36 13.33
CA VAL A 16 -8.22 -0.06 13.55
C VAL A 16 -7.97 -0.46 14.98
N ARG A 17 -8.86 -1.30 15.51
CA ARG A 17 -8.68 -1.91 16.82
C ARG A 17 -7.54 -2.92 16.76
N VAL A 18 -6.69 -2.95 17.78
CA VAL A 18 -5.56 -3.90 17.88
C VAL A 18 -6.04 -5.35 17.70
N ILE A 19 -7.19 -5.70 18.28
CA ILE A 19 -7.75 -7.05 18.19
C ILE A 19 -8.15 -7.43 16.75
N ASP A 20 -8.63 -6.47 15.95
CA ASP A 20 -9.02 -6.73 14.56
C ASP A 20 -7.78 -6.92 13.68
N MET A 21 -6.73 -6.13 13.89
CA MET A 21 -5.46 -6.30 13.17
C MET A 21 -4.77 -7.61 13.56
N THR A 22 -4.78 -7.95 14.85
CA THR A 22 -4.24 -9.22 15.35
C THR A 22 -5.00 -10.41 14.79
N ARG A 23 -6.34 -10.31 14.68
CA ARG A 23 -7.19 -11.30 14.02
C ARG A 23 -6.78 -11.52 12.55
N ALA A 24 -6.52 -10.45 11.81
CA ALA A 24 -6.10 -10.57 10.40
C ALA A 24 -4.78 -11.34 10.27
N PHE A 25 -3.78 -11.02 11.11
CA PHE A 25 -2.52 -11.78 11.17
C PHE A 25 -2.74 -13.23 11.58
N ALA A 26 -3.67 -13.48 12.51
CA ALA A 26 -4.00 -14.84 12.96
C ALA A 26 -4.61 -15.68 11.82
N SER A 27 -5.39 -15.07 10.93
CA SER A 27 -5.89 -15.75 9.73
C SER A 27 -4.78 -16.12 8.76
N VAL A 28 -3.78 -15.26 8.56
CA VAL A 28 -2.59 -15.60 7.76
C VAL A 28 -1.82 -16.75 8.41
N ALA A 29 -1.56 -16.66 9.72
CA ALA A 29 -0.90 -17.72 10.49
C ALA A 29 -1.66 -19.06 10.43
N ASN A 30 -2.99 -19.00 10.33
CA ASN A 30 -3.88 -20.14 10.20
C ASN A 30 -4.16 -20.52 8.73
N LYS A 31 -3.16 -20.35 7.85
CA LYS A 31 -3.21 -20.75 6.43
C LYS A 31 -4.38 -20.14 5.65
N GLY A 32 -4.76 -18.91 5.99
CA GLY A 32 -5.84 -18.16 5.34
C GLY A 32 -7.24 -18.44 5.85
N VAL A 33 -7.41 -19.31 6.86
CA VAL A 33 -8.72 -19.60 7.47
C VAL A 33 -9.13 -18.47 8.42
N ALA A 34 -10.40 -18.09 8.39
CA ALA A 34 -10.97 -17.08 9.27
C ALA A 34 -10.76 -17.44 10.74
N VAL A 35 -10.28 -16.48 11.53
CA VAL A 35 -10.20 -16.61 12.98
C VAL A 35 -11.20 -15.63 13.57
N THR A 36 -12.00 -16.05 14.55
CA THR A 36 -12.88 -15.16 15.31
C THR A 36 -12.38 -15.10 16.75
N PRO A 37 -11.92 -13.93 17.25
CA PRO A 37 -11.48 -13.80 18.62
C PRO A 37 -12.63 -14.03 19.61
N TYR A 38 -12.40 -14.81 20.66
CA TYR A 38 -13.35 -15.08 21.73
C TYR A 38 -12.65 -15.09 23.09
N GLY A 39 -13.37 -14.70 24.15
CA GLY A 39 -12.87 -14.73 25.53
C GLY A 39 -13.49 -15.81 26.42
N ILE A 40 -14.61 -16.39 25.99
CA ILE A 40 -15.38 -17.36 26.77
C ILE A 40 -15.30 -18.72 26.07
N THR A 41 -14.66 -19.70 26.71
CA THR A 41 -14.53 -21.08 26.20
C THR A 41 -15.69 -21.96 26.63
N ARG A 42 -16.15 -21.79 27.87
CA ARG A 42 -17.21 -22.61 28.47
C ARG A 42 -17.92 -21.84 29.57
N VAL A 43 -19.25 -21.99 29.66
CA VAL A 43 -20.06 -21.49 30.78
C VAL A 43 -20.74 -22.68 31.44
N THR A 44 -20.63 -22.77 32.76
CA THR A 44 -21.29 -23.79 33.58
C THR A 44 -22.24 -23.15 34.59
N ALA A 45 -23.39 -23.76 34.81
CA ALA A 45 -24.36 -23.38 35.82
C ALA A 45 -24.89 -24.64 36.51
N ASN A 46 -24.93 -24.65 37.85
CA ASN A 46 -25.42 -25.78 38.64
C ASN A 46 -24.75 -27.13 38.32
N GLY A 47 -23.45 -27.11 38.01
CA GLY A 47 -22.69 -28.31 37.62
C GLY A 47 -22.91 -28.77 36.17
N GLN A 48 -23.77 -28.09 35.39
CA GLN A 48 -24.04 -28.40 33.99
C GLN A 48 -23.39 -27.36 33.07
N THR A 49 -22.78 -27.83 31.97
CA THR A 49 -22.30 -26.95 30.90
C THR A 49 -23.48 -26.43 30.09
N ILE A 50 -23.64 -25.11 30.04
CA ILE A 50 -24.71 -24.43 29.29
C ILE A 50 -24.21 -23.78 28.00
N TYR A 51 -22.90 -23.61 27.86
CA TYR A 51 -22.26 -23.12 26.65
C TYR A 51 -20.84 -23.69 26.54
N THR A 52 -20.48 -24.10 25.33
CA THR A 52 -19.10 -24.42 24.93
C THR A 52 -18.86 -23.73 23.60
N HIS A 53 -17.73 -23.04 23.47
CA HIS A 53 -17.37 -22.41 22.21
C HIS A 53 -16.91 -23.44 21.19
N GLU A 54 -17.50 -23.40 19.99
CA GLU A 54 -17.07 -24.20 18.85
C GLU A 54 -16.31 -23.33 17.84
N VAL A 55 -15.17 -23.83 17.38
CA VAL A 55 -14.32 -23.12 16.43
C VAL A 55 -14.73 -23.51 15.02
N ASP A 56 -15.34 -22.57 14.30
CA ASP A 56 -15.62 -22.72 12.89
C ASP A 56 -14.35 -22.52 12.04
N ARG A 57 -14.02 -23.51 11.21
CA ARG A 57 -12.87 -23.52 10.29
C ARG A 57 -13.27 -23.60 8.83
N SER A 58 -14.57 -23.53 8.53
CA SER A 58 -15.10 -23.69 7.17
C SER A 58 -14.86 -22.47 6.30
N HIS A 59 -14.71 -21.28 6.90
CA HIS A 59 -14.53 -20.02 6.20
C HIS A 59 -13.06 -19.77 5.86
N VAL A 60 -12.69 -19.98 4.60
CA VAL A 60 -11.38 -19.62 4.05
C VAL A 60 -11.44 -18.20 3.48
N LEU A 61 -10.58 -17.30 3.98
CA LEU A 61 -10.49 -15.90 3.54
C LEU A 61 -9.46 -15.70 2.43
N VAL A 62 -8.37 -16.47 2.51
CA VAL A 62 -7.22 -16.38 1.61
C VAL A 62 -6.81 -17.81 1.27
N ALA A 63 -6.44 -18.07 0.02
CA ALA A 63 -5.98 -19.39 -0.38
C ALA A 63 -4.69 -19.78 0.40
N PRO A 64 -4.52 -21.06 0.79
CA PRO A 64 -3.38 -21.47 1.63
C PRO A 64 -2.01 -21.13 1.04
N TYR A 65 -1.85 -21.21 -0.29
CA TYR A 65 -0.58 -20.87 -0.95
C TYR A 65 -0.26 -19.37 -0.85
N VAL A 66 -1.26 -18.49 -1.02
CA VAL A 66 -1.06 -17.03 -0.86
C VAL A 66 -0.72 -16.71 0.60
N ALA A 67 -1.35 -17.37 1.57
CA ALA A 67 -1.01 -17.21 2.98
C ALA A 67 0.44 -17.68 3.29
N ALA A 68 0.91 -18.71 2.60
CA ALA A 68 2.29 -19.19 2.69
C ALA A 68 3.29 -18.17 2.12
N GLU A 69 3.00 -17.57 0.96
CA GLU A 69 3.81 -16.48 0.38
C GLU A 69 3.85 -15.24 1.29
N MET A 70 2.69 -14.82 1.81
CA MET A 70 2.64 -13.73 2.79
C MET A 70 3.49 -14.03 4.01
N THR A 71 3.47 -15.27 4.50
CA THR A 71 4.27 -15.70 5.65
C THR A 71 5.77 -15.62 5.32
N ASP A 72 6.18 -15.99 4.11
CA ASP A 72 7.57 -15.88 3.66
C ASP A 72 8.07 -14.42 3.62
N LEU A 73 7.27 -13.53 3.06
CA LEU A 73 7.58 -12.09 3.04
C LEU A 73 7.67 -11.51 4.45
N LEU A 74 6.77 -11.92 5.35
CA LEU A 74 6.75 -11.49 6.75
C LEU A 74 7.94 -12.04 7.55
N GLN A 75 8.48 -13.21 7.20
CA GLN A 75 9.71 -13.72 7.82
C GLN A 75 10.90 -12.85 7.44
N THR A 76 11.01 -12.46 6.17
CA THR A 76 12.09 -11.58 5.69
C THR A 76 12.10 -10.25 6.44
N ALA A 77 10.92 -9.66 6.69
CA ALA A 77 10.80 -8.42 7.45
C ALA A 77 11.39 -8.49 8.87
N VAL A 78 11.40 -9.66 9.51
CA VAL A 78 11.99 -9.88 10.84
C VAL A 78 13.46 -10.31 10.75
N ASN A 79 13.82 -11.16 9.79
CA ASN A 79 15.18 -11.68 9.69
C ASN A 79 16.20 -10.63 9.21
N THR A 80 15.83 -9.87 8.18
CA THR A 80 16.73 -8.89 7.53
C THR A 80 16.15 -7.48 7.51
N GLY A 81 14.85 -7.32 7.77
CA GLY A 81 14.16 -6.04 7.69
C GLY A 81 14.03 -5.26 9.02
N THR A 82 13.05 -4.36 9.02
CA THR A 82 12.76 -3.42 10.12
C THR A 82 12.28 -4.10 11.42
N GLY A 83 11.88 -5.37 11.36
CA GLY A 83 11.36 -6.15 12.49
C GLY A 83 12.42 -6.89 13.30
N ARG A 84 13.72 -6.68 13.05
CA ARG A 84 14.81 -7.46 13.65
C ARG A 84 14.78 -7.55 15.18
N ALA A 85 14.32 -6.51 15.86
CA ALA A 85 14.20 -6.50 17.32
C ALA A 85 13.15 -7.50 17.87
N ALA A 86 12.26 -8.02 17.01
CA ALA A 86 11.26 -9.01 17.38
C ALA A 86 11.76 -10.47 17.30
N GLN A 87 13.00 -10.70 16.84
CA GLN A 87 13.56 -12.05 16.73
C GLN A 87 13.73 -12.69 18.13
N ILE A 88 13.24 -13.92 18.28
CA ILE A 88 13.24 -14.70 19.54
C ILE A 88 14.08 -15.98 19.48
N GLY A 89 14.88 -16.17 18.42
CA GLY A 89 15.74 -17.34 18.23
C GLY A 89 15.02 -18.51 17.55
N ARG A 90 13.92 -18.23 16.84
CA ARG A 90 13.01 -19.20 16.22
C ARG A 90 12.39 -18.58 14.95
N PRO A 91 11.71 -19.36 14.09
CA PRO A 91 10.96 -18.78 12.97
C PRO A 91 9.91 -17.78 13.46
N VAL A 92 9.98 -16.55 12.97
CA VAL A 92 9.04 -15.47 13.28
C VAL A 92 8.63 -14.80 11.99
N ALA A 93 7.32 -14.64 11.80
CA ALA A 93 6.75 -13.81 10.75
C ALA A 93 6.11 -12.57 11.40
N GLY A 94 6.44 -11.37 10.92
CA GLY A 94 5.87 -10.16 11.49
C GLY A 94 6.16 -8.90 10.71
N LYS A 95 5.45 -7.82 11.07
CA LYS A 95 5.56 -6.53 10.39
C LYS A 95 5.53 -5.38 11.39
N THR A 96 6.37 -4.39 11.11
CA THR A 96 6.35 -3.09 11.78
C THR A 96 5.31 -2.17 11.16
N GLY A 97 4.62 -1.40 12.01
CA GLY A 97 3.81 -0.25 11.60
C GLY A 97 4.26 1.00 12.36
N THR A 98 4.27 2.13 11.67
CA THR A 98 4.59 3.44 12.26
C THR A 98 3.67 4.47 11.65
N THR A 99 2.92 5.21 12.46
CA THR A 99 2.09 6.31 11.95
C THR A 99 2.93 7.57 11.73
N THR A 100 2.42 8.48 10.90
CA THR A 100 3.06 9.78 10.65
C THR A 100 3.32 10.52 11.97
N ALA A 101 4.47 11.19 12.06
CA ALA A 101 4.91 11.94 13.24
C ALA A 101 5.15 11.09 14.51
N SER A 102 5.40 9.77 14.39
CA SER A 102 5.78 8.90 15.52
C SER A 102 4.78 8.92 16.68
N LYS A 103 3.48 9.01 16.36
CA LYS A 103 2.39 8.97 17.34
C LYS A 103 2.11 7.55 17.81
N ASP A 104 2.18 6.61 16.88
CA ASP A 104 1.89 5.20 17.11
C ASP A 104 3.02 4.31 16.59
N GLY A 105 3.40 3.35 17.42
CA GLY A 105 4.28 2.26 17.06
C GLY A 105 3.53 0.94 17.13
N TRP A 106 3.61 0.15 16.07
CA TRP A 106 2.97 -1.15 15.96
C TRP A 106 3.98 -2.24 15.66
N PHE A 107 3.79 -3.40 16.28
CA PHE A 107 4.39 -4.64 15.81
C PHE A 107 3.36 -5.75 15.90
N LEU A 108 3.10 -6.42 14.79
CA LEU A 108 2.26 -7.60 14.73
C LEU A 108 3.05 -8.77 14.16
N GLY A 109 2.88 -9.94 14.74
CA GLY A 109 3.58 -11.13 14.27
C GLY A 109 3.10 -12.39 14.96
N PHE A 110 3.57 -13.52 14.43
CA PHE A 110 3.23 -14.84 14.93
C PHE A 110 4.42 -15.80 14.88
N SER A 111 4.39 -16.79 15.78
CA SER A 111 5.36 -17.88 15.91
C SER A 111 4.74 -19.01 16.73
N SER A 112 5.05 -20.27 16.41
CA SER A 112 4.69 -21.46 17.20
C SER A 112 3.21 -21.52 17.60
N GLY A 113 2.32 -21.21 16.65
CA GLY A 113 0.86 -21.21 16.86
C GLY A 113 0.31 -20.07 17.73
N ILE A 114 1.09 -19.03 18.03
CA ILE A 114 0.65 -17.84 18.77
C ILE A 114 0.79 -16.61 17.86
N THR A 115 -0.28 -15.82 17.77
CA THR A 115 -0.28 -14.50 17.11
C THR A 115 -0.42 -13.41 18.16
N THR A 116 0.43 -12.39 18.07
CA THR A 116 0.46 -11.28 19.02
C THR A 116 0.56 -9.96 18.27
N GLY A 117 -0.30 -9.01 18.63
CA GLY A 117 -0.22 -7.61 18.20
C GLY A 117 0.12 -6.70 19.37
N VAL A 118 1.09 -5.82 19.19
CA VAL A 118 1.51 -4.80 20.16
C VAL A 118 1.32 -3.43 19.52
N TRP A 119 0.55 -2.58 20.18
CA TRP A 119 0.46 -1.15 19.91
C TRP A 119 1.05 -0.38 21.07
N MET A 120 1.74 0.71 20.75
CA MET A 120 2.17 1.71 21.70
C MET A 120 1.87 3.08 21.12
N GLY A 121 1.28 3.94 21.94
CA GLY A 121 0.96 5.30 21.59
C GLY A 121 0.52 6.05 22.84
N ARG A 122 0.12 7.31 22.65
CA ARG A 122 -0.46 8.14 23.71
C ARG A 122 -1.94 8.31 23.45
N ASP A 123 -2.75 8.27 24.50
CA ASP A 123 -4.18 8.53 24.42
C ASP A 123 -4.49 9.96 23.93
N ASP A 124 -3.58 10.92 24.16
CA ASP A 124 -3.68 12.29 23.66
C ASP A 124 -3.10 12.50 22.25
N ALA A 125 -2.74 11.41 21.56
CA ALA A 125 -2.19 11.39 20.20
C ALA A 125 -0.96 12.29 19.95
N LYS A 126 -0.23 12.65 21.02
CA LYS A 126 1.02 13.42 20.88
C LYS A 126 2.17 12.52 20.40
N PRO A 127 3.13 13.07 19.64
CA PRO A 127 4.33 12.34 19.24
C PRO A 127 5.13 11.79 20.42
N ILE A 128 5.68 10.59 20.26
CA ILE A 128 6.72 10.03 21.14
C ILE A 128 8.02 9.99 20.35
N ALA A 129 9.02 10.75 20.78
CA ALA A 129 10.31 10.81 20.09
C ALA A 129 10.96 9.43 19.99
N GLY A 130 11.34 9.02 18.77
CA GLY A 130 11.97 7.71 18.52
C GLY A 130 11.02 6.51 18.55
N LEU A 131 9.70 6.73 18.70
CA LEU A 131 8.72 5.66 18.59
C LEU A 131 8.50 5.28 17.13
N HIS A 132 8.76 4.01 16.83
CA HIS A 132 8.39 3.35 15.59
C HIS A 132 8.25 1.85 15.81
N GLY A 133 7.62 1.13 14.88
CA GLY A 133 7.30 -0.29 15.08
C GLY A 133 8.50 -1.18 15.45
N GLY A 134 9.67 -0.90 14.87
CA GLY A 134 10.91 -1.64 15.13
C GLY A 134 11.62 -1.37 16.47
N THR A 135 11.20 -0.37 17.26
CA THR A 135 11.82 -0.06 18.57
C THR A 135 11.06 -0.70 19.72
N ALA A 136 10.31 0.09 20.50
CA ALA A 136 9.65 -0.36 21.71
C ALA A 136 8.58 -1.44 21.44
N PRO A 137 7.73 -1.35 20.40
CA PRO A 137 6.71 -2.37 20.12
C PRO A 137 7.31 -3.73 19.80
N ALA A 138 8.30 -3.80 18.90
CA ALA A 138 8.98 -5.06 18.55
C ALA A 138 9.69 -5.71 19.75
N LYS A 139 10.35 -4.90 20.60
CA LYS A 139 10.99 -5.41 21.83
C LYS A 139 9.98 -5.96 22.83
N ALA A 140 8.85 -5.28 23.03
CA ALA A 140 7.79 -5.77 23.90
C ALA A 140 7.15 -7.04 23.37
N TRP A 141 6.95 -7.13 22.04
CA TRP A 141 6.50 -8.36 21.39
C TRP A 141 7.46 -9.52 21.66
N ALA A 142 8.76 -9.32 21.47
CA ALA A 142 9.77 -10.36 21.75
C ALA A 142 9.80 -10.75 23.24
N ALA A 143 9.69 -9.77 24.14
CA ALA A 143 9.67 -10.02 25.58
C ALA A 143 8.48 -10.87 26.01
N PHE A 144 7.31 -10.70 25.38
CA PHE A 144 6.13 -11.53 25.60
C PHE A 144 6.26 -12.91 24.94
N MET A 145 6.71 -12.96 23.68
CA MET A 145 6.72 -14.19 22.89
C MET A 145 7.78 -15.21 23.32
N LYS A 146 8.90 -14.75 23.88
CA LYS A 146 9.94 -15.63 24.44
C LYS A 146 9.37 -16.60 25.49
N PRO A 147 8.76 -16.14 26.60
CA PRO A 147 8.13 -17.04 27.57
C PRO A 147 6.88 -17.73 27.01
N ALA A 148 6.05 -17.03 26.21
CA ALA A 148 4.80 -17.62 25.68
C ALA A 148 5.03 -18.83 24.77
N THR A 149 6.17 -18.88 24.07
CA THR A 149 6.51 -19.97 23.14
C THR A 149 7.52 -20.97 23.71
N ALA A 150 8.09 -20.74 24.89
CA ALA A 150 9.18 -21.55 25.46
C ALA A 150 8.86 -23.05 25.54
N ASN A 151 7.62 -23.40 25.87
CA ASN A 151 7.17 -24.79 26.02
C ASN A 151 6.45 -25.34 24.76
N ARG A 152 6.57 -24.65 23.62
CA ARG A 152 5.95 -25.07 22.35
C ARG A 152 7.04 -25.59 21.40
N PRO A 153 6.74 -26.58 20.53
CA PRO A 153 7.70 -27.05 19.53
C PRO A 153 8.13 -25.94 18.57
N ILE A 154 9.38 -26.02 18.08
CA ILE A 154 9.84 -25.10 17.02
C ILE A 154 9.18 -25.57 15.73
N GLU A 155 8.19 -24.81 15.28
CA GLU A 155 7.49 -25.06 14.03
C GLU A 155 8.14 -24.20 12.95
N GLN A 156 8.62 -24.86 11.89
CA GLN A 156 8.99 -24.17 10.67
C GLN A 156 7.71 -23.77 9.93
N PHE A 157 7.70 -22.59 9.33
CA PHE A 157 6.60 -22.22 8.46
C PHE A 157 6.64 -23.03 7.18
N ASP A 158 5.49 -23.57 6.80
CA ASP A 158 5.32 -24.26 5.53
C ASP A 158 5.13 -23.21 4.42
N THR A 159 6.25 -22.63 3.97
CA THR A 159 6.28 -21.62 2.91
C THR A 159 6.64 -22.19 1.54
N LYS A 160 6.75 -23.52 1.43
CA LYS A 160 6.98 -24.17 0.14
C LYS A 160 5.71 -24.12 -0.68
N VAL A 161 5.65 -23.15 -1.57
CA VAL A 161 4.54 -23.01 -2.52
C VAL A 161 4.85 -23.87 -3.73
N THR A 162 4.14 -25.00 -3.84
CA THR A 162 3.91 -25.58 -5.17
C THR A 162 2.88 -24.68 -5.84
N LEU A 163 3.34 -23.73 -6.64
CA LEU A 163 2.45 -22.93 -7.45
C LEU A 163 1.66 -23.88 -8.35
N PRO A 164 0.34 -23.66 -8.53
CA PRO A 164 -0.37 -24.33 -9.59
C PRO A 164 0.33 -24.07 -10.91
N GLU A 165 0.46 -25.08 -11.79
CA GLU A 165 1.19 -24.98 -13.06
C GLU A 165 0.82 -23.75 -13.91
N TRP A 166 -0.41 -23.24 -13.76
CA TRP A 166 -0.93 -22.07 -14.48
C TRP A 166 -0.49 -20.70 -13.92
N GLN A 167 0.15 -20.63 -12.74
CA GLN A 167 0.75 -19.41 -12.17
C GLN A 167 2.28 -19.39 -12.25
N LEU A 168 2.89 -20.52 -12.62
CA LEU A 168 4.29 -20.54 -13.03
C LEU A 168 4.33 -19.93 -14.43
N GLU A 169 4.44 -18.61 -14.53
CA GLU A 169 4.92 -18.04 -15.79
C GLU A 169 6.33 -18.59 -16.01
N PRO A 170 6.64 -19.18 -17.18
CA PRO A 170 8.00 -19.51 -17.51
C PRO A 170 8.81 -18.22 -17.38
N ASP A 171 9.72 -18.20 -16.43
CA ASP A 171 10.67 -17.14 -16.12
C ASP A 171 11.51 -16.71 -17.35
N GLU A 172 11.45 -17.49 -18.43
CA GLU A 172 12.04 -17.19 -19.73
C GLU A 172 11.27 -16.14 -20.56
N GLU A 173 9.96 -15.92 -20.34
CA GLU A 173 9.14 -15.00 -21.17
C GLU A 173 9.12 -13.55 -20.67
N SER A 174 9.52 -13.28 -19.43
CA SER A 174 9.60 -11.90 -18.90
C SER A 174 10.89 -11.17 -19.27
N TYR A 175 11.97 -11.89 -19.59
CA TYR A 175 13.27 -11.27 -19.96
C TYR A 175 13.49 -11.21 -21.47
N PHE A 176 12.84 -12.10 -22.22
CA PHE A 176 12.72 -12.04 -23.67
C PHE A 176 11.25 -11.95 -24.01
N GLY A 177 10.71 -10.72 -24.02
CA GLY A 177 9.35 -10.49 -24.48
C GLY A 177 9.16 -11.20 -25.82
N GLN A 178 8.27 -12.19 -25.84
CA GLN A 178 7.82 -12.76 -27.10
C GLN A 178 7.17 -11.63 -27.90
N PRO A 179 7.50 -11.49 -29.20
CA PRO A 179 6.87 -10.48 -30.03
C PRO A 179 5.47 -10.98 -30.34
N ASP A 180 4.51 -10.68 -29.47
CA ASP A 180 3.11 -10.90 -29.80
C ASP A 180 2.69 -9.86 -30.85
N ASN A 181 2.72 -10.31 -32.11
CA ASN A 181 1.91 -9.83 -33.22
C ASN A 181 1.87 -8.32 -33.46
N GLY A 182 2.95 -7.81 -34.05
CA GLY A 182 2.98 -6.49 -34.68
C GLY A 182 4.39 -6.05 -35.03
N GLN A 183 5.08 -6.79 -35.90
CA GLN A 183 6.30 -6.28 -36.51
C GLN A 183 5.93 -5.07 -37.38
N MET A 184 5.90 -3.89 -36.77
CA MET A 184 6.18 -2.64 -37.48
C MET A 184 7.64 -2.75 -37.88
N ALA A 185 7.90 -3.45 -38.98
CA ALA A 185 9.20 -3.36 -39.60
C ALA A 185 9.40 -1.87 -39.93
N VAL A 186 10.54 -1.33 -39.54
CA VAL A 186 10.91 0.05 -39.82
C VAL A 186 12.06 0.04 -40.81
N ASP A 187 12.06 0.97 -41.75
CA ASP A 187 13.20 1.17 -42.63
C ASP A 187 14.43 1.68 -41.85
N ALA A 188 15.58 1.81 -42.54
CA ALA A 188 16.83 2.28 -41.92
C ALA A 188 16.74 3.71 -41.35
N ASP A 189 15.69 4.46 -41.67
CA ASP A 189 15.43 5.83 -41.21
C ASP A 189 14.31 5.89 -40.14
N GLY A 190 13.77 4.74 -39.71
CA GLY A 190 12.85 4.64 -38.57
C GLY A 190 11.37 4.85 -38.90
N ASN A 191 10.96 4.79 -40.18
CA ASN A 191 9.55 4.90 -40.58
C ASN A 191 8.89 3.51 -40.69
N PRO A 192 7.61 3.34 -40.28
CA PRO A 192 6.91 2.06 -40.40
C PRO A 192 6.63 1.66 -41.85
N ILE A 193 6.92 0.41 -42.21
CA ILE A 193 6.49 -0.19 -43.48
C ILE A 193 5.20 -1.01 -43.31
N GLU A 194 4.19 -0.68 -44.10
CA GLU A 194 2.88 -1.34 -44.12
C GLU A 194 2.97 -2.64 -44.92
N GLN A 195 2.92 -3.79 -44.25
CA GLN A 195 2.90 -5.10 -44.91
C GLN A 195 1.47 -5.45 -45.34
N GLY A 196 1.24 -5.50 -46.65
CA GLY A 196 -0.05 -5.83 -47.26
C GLY A 196 -0.58 -7.22 -46.87
N GLN A 197 -1.91 -7.32 -46.85
CA GLN A 197 -2.72 -8.49 -46.50
C GLN A 197 -2.25 -9.81 -47.17
N PRO A 198 -2.36 -10.96 -46.48
CA PRO A 198 -2.03 -12.25 -47.08
C PRO A 198 -3.04 -12.65 -48.17
N PRO A 199 -2.59 -13.33 -49.25
CA PRO A 199 -3.48 -13.75 -50.33
C PRO A 199 -4.31 -14.97 -49.92
N VAL A 200 -5.59 -14.96 -50.29
CA VAL A 200 -6.50 -16.11 -50.21
C VAL A 200 -6.19 -17.06 -51.38
N PRO A 201 -6.08 -18.39 -51.20
CA PRO A 201 -5.90 -19.30 -52.33
C PRO A 201 -7.24 -19.50 -53.04
N THR A 202 -7.27 -19.35 -54.36
CA THR A 202 -8.39 -19.83 -55.18
C THR A 202 -7.83 -20.32 -56.51
N ASP A 203 -7.97 -21.63 -56.74
CA ASP A 203 -8.16 -22.17 -58.09
C ASP A 203 -8.90 -23.52 -58.01
N ALA A 204 -10.14 -23.51 -58.49
CA ALA A 204 -10.75 -24.60 -59.23
C ALA A 204 -11.63 -23.96 -60.32
N GLN A 205 -11.19 -24.12 -61.56
CA GLN A 205 -11.78 -23.56 -62.79
C GLN A 205 -13.23 -24.02 -63.00
N ILE A 206 -14.06 -23.16 -63.62
CA ILE A 206 -14.78 -23.41 -64.89
C ILE A 206 -15.54 -22.13 -65.31
N GLY A 207 -15.20 -21.61 -66.50
CA GLY A 207 -16.13 -21.19 -67.56
C GLY A 207 -17.01 -19.95 -67.38
N ASP A 208 -16.54 -18.83 -67.95
CA ASP A 208 -17.22 -17.90 -68.87
C ASP A 208 -18.66 -17.41 -68.58
N THR A 209 -18.82 -16.08 -68.42
CA THR A 209 -19.66 -15.12 -69.22
C THR A 209 -20.40 -13.98 -68.46
N ILE A 210 -20.01 -12.73 -68.84
CA ILE A 210 -20.72 -11.41 -68.95
C ILE A 210 -21.13 -10.61 -67.67
N PRO A 211 -21.38 -9.27 -67.74
CA PRO A 211 -20.42 -8.16 -67.56
C PRO A 211 -20.74 -7.19 -66.39
N ARG A 212 -19.76 -6.32 -66.08
CA ARG A 212 -19.84 -5.15 -65.17
C ARG A 212 -20.96 -4.16 -65.53
N PRO A 213 -21.55 -3.48 -64.53
CA PRO A 213 -22.01 -2.10 -64.66
C PRO A 213 -21.06 -1.13 -63.96
N ASP A 214 -21.10 0.09 -64.48
CA ASP A 214 -20.12 1.17 -64.37
C ASP A 214 -19.96 1.84 -63.00
N ALA A 215 -18.83 2.52 -62.94
CA ALA A 215 -18.43 3.52 -61.96
C ALA A 215 -19.43 4.69 -61.85
N ASP A 216 -19.56 5.22 -60.65
CA ASP A 216 -19.41 6.67 -60.37
C ASP A 216 -19.82 6.96 -58.92
N GLN A 217 -18.84 7.14 -58.01
CA GLN A 217 -18.92 8.13 -56.91
C GLN A 217 -17.50 8.57 -56.47
N PRO A 218 -17.27 9.88 -56.24
CA PRO A 218 -15.96 10.44 -55.90
C PRO A 218 -15.55 10.22 -54.43
N GLU A 219 -14.27 9.91 -54.23
CA GLU A 219 -13.62 9.75 -52.92
C GLU A 219 -13.51 11.08 -52.15
N THR A 220 -13.80 11.04 -50.85
CA THR A 220 -13.59 12.18 -49.92
C THR A 220 -12.18 12.07 -49.32
N PRO A 221 -11.39 13.16 -49.16
CA PRO A 221 -10.04 13.06 -48.62
C PRO A 221 -10.06 12.75 -47.11
N ALA A 222 -9.22 11.81 -46.67
CA ALA A 222 -8.97 11.53 -45.26
C ALA A 222 -8.31 12.73 -44.54
N PRO A 223 -8.62 12.98 -43.25
CA PRO A 223 -8.00 14.07 -42.49
C PRO A 223 -6.52 13.77 -42.17
N PRO A 224 -5.66 14.80 -42.08
CA PRO A 224 -4.23 14.61 -41.84
C PRO A 224 -3.93 14.11 -40.40
N PRO A 225 -2.81 13.40 -40.20
CA PRO A 225 -2.44 12.80 -38.92
C PRO A 225 -2.21 13.86 -37.83
N GLN A 226 -2.80 13.65 -36.66
CA GLN A 226 -2.74 14.57 -35.52
C GLN A 226 -1.36 14.51 -34.85
N GLN A 227 -0.58 15.58 -34.99
CA GLN A 227 0.66 15.76 -34.24
C GLN A 227 0.36 16.11 -32.78
N MET A 228 1.08 15.48 -31.85
CA MET A 228 0.92 15.65 -30.42
C MET A 228 1.50 16.99 -29.98
N ASN A 229 0.66 18.01 -29.94
CA ASN A 229 1.00 19.40 -29.62
C ASN A 229 0.53 19.77 -28.20
N GLN A 230 1.00 20.93 -27.69
CA GLN A 230 0.70 21.40 -26.32
C GLN A 230 -0.81 21.49 -26.03
N ASP A 231 -1.64 21.69 -27.07
CA ASP A 231 -3.10 21.70 -26.97
C ASP A 231 -3.72 20.34 -26.63
N TRP A 232 -3.06 19.23 -27.00
CA TRP A 232 -3.46 17.89 -26.58
C TRP A 232 -3.10 17.66 -25.11
N ILE A 233 -1.90 18.08 -24.69
CA ILE A 233 -1.42 17.93 -23.32
C ILE A 233 -2.36 18.67 -22.36
N ASP A 234 -2.69 19.94 -22.61
CA ASP A 234 -3.58 20.75 -21.75
C ASP A 234 -4.97 20.13 -21.54
N ARG A 235 -5.49 19.40 -22.54
CA ARG A 235 -6.80 18.74 -22.50
C ARG A 235 -6.82 17.51 -21.60
N VAL A 236 -5.71 16.76 -21.55
CA VAL A 236 -5.60 15.50 -20.78
C VAL A 236 -5.32 15.76 -19.29
N ILE A 237 -4.62 16.85 -18.96
CA ILE A 237 -4.32 17.24 -17.56
C ILE A 237 -5.40 18.15 -16.92
N GLY A 238 -6.52 18.40 -17.59
CA GLY A 238 -7.67 19.12 -17.00
C GLY A 238 -7.37 20.55 -16.55
N ARG A 239 -6.35 21.21 -17.13
CA ARG A 239 -6.07 22.62 -16.88
C ARG A 239 -6.90 23.47 -17.84
N GLU A 240 -8.09 23.85 -17.42
CA GLU A 240 -8.85 24.89 -18.13
C GLU A 240 -8.04 26.20 -18.13
N ARG A 241 -7.72 26.68 -19.35
CA ARG A 241 -7.17 28.02 -19.57
C ARG A 241 -8.16 29.06 -19.01
N ARG A 242 -7.79 29.70 -17.90
CA ARG A 242 -8.37 31.01 -17.55
C ARG A 242 -7.91 32.01 -18.61
N GLU A 243 -8.85 32.53 -19.39
CA GLU A 243 -8.61 33.66 -20.29
C GLU A 243 -8.04 34.86 -19.51
N PRO A 244 -7.11 35.63 -20.08
CA PRO A 244 -6.64 36.86 -19.47
C PRO A 244 -7.75 37.93 -19.54
N SER A 245 -8.15 38.45 -18.37
CA SER A 245 -9.05 39.60 -18.29
C SER A 245 -8.42 40.85 -18.93
N PRO A 246 -9.19 41.67 -19.67
CA PRO A 246 -8.69 42.90 -20.25
C PRO A 246 -8.32 43.92 -19.17
N ALA A 247 -7.21 44.62 -19.40
CA ALA A 247 -6.67 45.67 -18.55
C ALA A 247 -7.72 46.75 -18.25
N GLY A 248 -7.91 47.09 -16.97
CA GLY A 248 -8.69 48.27 -16.59
C GLY A 248 -8.98 48.42 -15.11
N ARG A 249 -8.35 49.45 -14.53
CA ARG A 249 -8.67 50.19 -13.27
C ARG A 249 -7.91 49.74 -12.00
N GLN A 250 -6.91 50.55 -11.68
CA GLN A 250 -6.25 50.67 -10.38
C GLN A 250 -7.29 50.89 -9.26
N PRO A 251 -7.22 50.18 -8.13
CA PRO A 251 -7.91 50.58 -6.93
C PRO A 251 -7.14 51.76 -6.29
N LEU A 252 -7.90 52.83 -6.03
CA LEU A 252 -7.50 54.01 -5.29
C LEU A 252 -6.75 53.64 -4.00
N GLN A 253 -5.57 54.22 -3.85
CA GLN A 253 -4.75 54.19 -2.65
C GLN A 253 -5.56 54.85 -1.52
N ARG A 254 -5.97 54.05 -0.52
CA ARG A 254 -6.62 54.58 0.67
C ARG A 254 -5.54 55.14 1.58
N ASP A 255 -5.55 56.46 1.74
CA ASP A 255 -4.69 57.21 2.65
C ASP A 255 -4.77 56.64 4.07
N VAL A 256 -3.61 56.29 4.63
CA VAL A 256 -3.42 56.08 6.07
C VAL A 256 -2.91 57.40 6.63
N PRO A 257 -3.65 58.07 7.55
CA PRO A 257 -3.12 59.27 8.19
C PRO A 257 -1.94 58.90 9.10
N ARG A 258 -0.83 59.59 8.87
CA ARG A 258 0.29 59.71 9.81
C ARG A 258 -0.16 60.54 11.00
N ASP A 259 0.02 60.02 12.20
CA ASP A 259 0.27 60.83 13.39
C ASP A 259 1.46 60.23 14.15
N GLY A 260 2.43 61.06 14.48
CA GLY A 260 3.38 60.85 15.57
C GLY A 260 3.35 62.09 16.48
N PRO A 261 4.34 62.33 17.35
CA PRO A 261 5.23 61.41 18.06
C PRO A 261 5.21 61.68 19.61
N ARG A 262 6.12 61.02 20.34
CA ARG A 262 6.62 61.31 21.73
C ARG A 262 5.87 60.56 22.85
N ASP A 263 6.49 59.99 23.87
CA ASP A 263 7.80 60.25 24.49
C ASP A 263 8.53 58.99 24.98
N GLN A 264 9.86 59.09 24.97
CA GLN A 264 10.79 58.24 25.69
C GLN A 264 10.80 58.62 27.16
N VAL A 265 10.81 57.65 28.09
CA VAL A 265 11.65 57.75 29.30
C VAL A 265 12.28 56.40 29.57
N GLN A 266 13.60 56.41 29.37
CA GLN A 266 14.63 55.47 29.74
C GLN A 266 14.71 55.35 31.28
N THR A 267 15.28 54.26 31.83
CA THR A 267 16.48 54.30 32.71
C THR A 267 16.56 53.17 33.76
N GLN A 268 17.69 52.44 33.67
CA GLN A 268 18.50 51.73 34.70
C GLN A 268 17.96 50.44 35.34
N ARG A 269 18.63 49.29 35.11
CA ARG A 269 19.83 48.77 35.82
C ARG A 269 19.64 48.69 37.33
N PHE A 270 19.59 47.48 37.87
CA PHE A 270 20.39 47.11 39.06
C PHE A 270 20.72 45.62 39.02
N GLN A 271 21.96 45.35 39.38
CA GLN A 271 22.67 44.09 39.40
C GLN A 271 22.76 43.65 40.88
N SER A 272 22.92 42.34 41.10
CA SER A 272 23.53 41.66 42.27
C SER A 272 22.84 41.76 43.65
N ASP A 273 22.51 40.59 44.20
CA ASP A 273 22.94 40.09 45.53
C ASP A 273 22.62 38.57 45.55
N GLN A 274 23.63 37.68 45.52
CA GLN A 274 24.23 37.02 46.68
C GLN A 274 23.21 36.53 47.72
N GLU A 275 23.00 35.21 47.80
CA GLU A 275 23.17 34.52 49.08
C GLU A 275 23.38 33.02 48.89
N GLU A 276 24.14 32.49 49.84
CA GLU A 276 24.94 31.28 49.80
C GLU A 276 24.38 30.32 50.88
N ARG A 277 24.47 28.99 50.62
CA ARG A 277 24.49 27.86 51.60
C ARG A 277 23.16 27.26 52.13
N PRO A 278 23.18 26.06 52.75
CA PRO A 278 23.84 24.81 52.32
C PRO A 278 22.98 23.53 52.55
N ASN A 279 23.49 22.40 52.02
CA ASN A 279 23.33 20.99 52.44
C ASN A 279 22.10 20.55 53.26
N GLN A 280 21.31 19.65 52.67
CA GLN A 280 21.08 18.27 53.15
C GLN A 280 20.65 17.37 51.99
#